data_AF-I1CHU7-F1
#
_entry.id   AF-I1CHU7-F1
#
_cell.length_a   1.000
_cell.length_b   1.000
_cell.length_c   1.000
_cell.angle_alpha   90.00
_cell.angle_beta   90.00
_cell.angle_gamma   90.00
#
_symmetry.space_group_name_H-M   'P 1'
#
loop_
_entity.id
_entity.type
_entity.pdbx_description
1 polymer ?
#
loop_
_entity_poly.entity_id
_entity_poly.type
_entity_poly.pdbx_seq_one_letter_code
_entity_poly.pdbx_strand_id
1 'polypeptide(L)'
;MSSTILDMHAYTAQRLISLFELLTKRYLKLVDKEQPSEDTVVYEDVLMFMLEIINSILSHRLKHNLQLVYALLLKREIFIPFQSHSRLSETANNLDQVITYFSSRVSEANLKAPSSSEVLNIIEHTSRTWSNQRMKSLPELKFQYEEESDAFEFFIPYVWSLILRKDCIYWSEEKCRVLDSFALMNEEPDTPTIA
;
A
#
# COMPACT_ATOMS: atom_id res chain seq x y z
N MET A 1 -1.26 3.53 10.72
CA MET A 1 0.00 2.87 10.28
C MET A 1 0.82 3.74 9.32
N SER A 2 0.26 4.27 8.23
CA SER A 2 0.97 5.15 7.28
C SER A 2 1.31 6.55 7.82
N SER A 3 0.64 6.98 8.90
CA SER A 3 0.86 8.28 9.58
C SER A 3 2.19 8.39 10.32
N THR A 4 2.95 7.29 10.47
CA THR A 4 4.25 7.27 11.17
C THR A 4 5.45 7.21 10.24
N ILE A 5 5.26 7.08 8.92
CA ILE A 5 6.35 6.93 7.95
C ILE A 5 7.18 8.23 7.92
N LEU A 6 8.49 8.08 8.12
CA LEU A 6 9.49 9.15 8.12
C LEU A 6 10.61 8.80 7.14
N ASP A 7 11.19 9.83 6.53
CA ASP A 7 12.42 9.76 5.74
C ASP A 7 12.41 8.65 4.70
N MET A 8 11.30 8.53 3.96
CA MET A 8 11.19 7.54 2.91
C MET A 8 12.28 7.74 1.85
N HIS A 9 13.05 6.68 1.63
CA HIS A 9 14.12 6.67 0.64
C HIS A 9 13.58 6.88 -0.78
N ALA A 10 14.37 7.56 -1.64
CA ALA A 10 13.99 7.89 -3.02
C ALA A 10 13.54 6.67 -3.83
N TYR A 11 14.26 5.56 -3.70
CA TYR A 11 13.91 4.31 -4.36
C TYR A 11 12.54 3.77 -3.90
N THR A 12 12.24 3.83 -2.60
CA THR A 12 10.96 3.35 -2.05
C THR A 12 9.81 4.22 -2.55
N ALA A 13 9.98 5.55 -2.54
CA ALA A 13 9.01 6.49 -3.09
C ALA A 13 8.73 6.20 -4.57
N GLN A 14 9.78 6.02 -5.38
CA GLN A 14 9.65 5.69 -6.80
C GLN A 14 8.94 4.36 -7.02
N ARG A 15 9.27 3.32 -6.24
CA ARG A 15 8.62 2.00 -6.35
C ARG A 15 7.14 2.05 -5.96
N LEU A 16 6.78 2.80 -4.93
CA LEU A 16 5.39 3.01 -4.53
C LEU A 16 4.58 3.64 -5.68
N ILE A 17 5.08 4.72 -6.27
CA ILE A 17 4.43 5.40 -7.39
C ILE A 17 4.42 4.53 -8.66
N SER A 18 5.50 3.78 -8.93
CA SER A 18 5.57 2.87 -10.08
C SER A 18 4.56 1.72 -9.97
N LEU A 19 4.38 1.18 -8.76
CA LEU A 19 3.38 0.16 -8.50
C LEU A 19 1.97 0.71 -8.72
N PHE A 20 1.67 1.91 -8.20
CA PHE A 20 0.41 2.58 -8.46
C PHE A 20 0.18 2.77 -9.96
N GLU A 21 1.17 3.26 -10.71
CA GLU A 21 1.09 3.42 -12.17
C GLU A 21 0.78 2.10 -12.90
N LEU A 22 1.40 0.99 -12.50
CA LEU A 22 1.15 -0.33 -13.09
C LEU A 22 -0.29 -0.79 -12.82
N LEU A 23 -0.77 -0.62 -11.60
CA LEU A 23 -2.14 -0.96 -11.21
C LEU A 23 -3.15 -0.10 -11.96
N THR A 24 -2.91 1.22 -12.07
CA THR A 24 -3.75 2.15 -12.83
C THR A 24 -3.86 1.73 -14.30
N LYS A 25 -2.73 1.43 -14.96
CA LYS A 25 -2.75 0.99 -16.36
C LYS A 25 -3.53 -0.32 -16.55
N ARG A 26 -3.43 -1.25 -15.60
CA ARG A 26 -4.18 -2.51 -15.66
C ARG A 26 -5.67 -2.29 -15.41
N TYR A 27 -6.02 -1.48 -14.41
CA TYR A 27 -7.40 -1.09 -14.11
C TYR A 27 -8.08 -0.44 -15.31
N LEU A 28 -7.48 0.59 -15.91
CA LEU A 28 -8.06 1.29 -17.06
C LEU A 28 -8.30 0.35 -18.25
N LYS A 29 -7.37 -0.57 -18.53
CA LYS A 29 -7.55 -1.60 -19.57
C LYS A 29 -8.69 -2.57 -19.28
N LEU A 30 -9.03 -2.80 -18.02
CA LEU A 30 -10.15 -3.67 -17.64
C LEU A 30 -11.48 -2.90 -17.70
N VAL A 31 -11.49 -1.64 -17.30
CA VAL A 31 -12.66 -0.75 -17.41
C VAL A 31 -13.08 -0.57 -18.87
N ASP A 32 -12.11 -0.40 -19.78
CA ASP A 32 -12.37 -0.26 -21.22
C ASP A 32 -13.02 -1.49 -21.88
N LYS A 33 -13.03 -2.66 -21.21
CA LYS A 33 -13.58 -3.91 -21.77
C LYS A 33 -15.10 -4.06 -21.62
N GLU A 34 -15.82 -3.03 -21.18
CA GLU A 34 -17.29 -2.93 -21.00
C GLU A 34 -17.97 -3.97 -20.08
N GLN A 35 -17.33 -5.11 -19.79
CA GLN A 35 -17.78 -6.07 -18.79
C GLN A 35 -16.90 -5.95 -17.53
N PRO A 36 -17.45 -5.41 -16.42
CA PRO A 36 -16.74 -5.40 -15.14
C PRO A 36 -16.54 -6.84 -14.68
N SER A 37 -15.29 -7.30 -14.66
CA SER A 37 -14.91 -8.57 -14.04
C SER A 37 -14.69 -8.37 -12.54
N GLU A 38 -14.71 -9.46 -11.77
CA GLU A 38 -14.30 -9.46 -10.36
C GLU A 38 -12.91 -8.84 -10.20
N ASP A 39 -12.00 -9.08 -11.14
CA ASP A 39 -10.69 -8.44 -11.18
C ASP A 39 -10.77 -6.91 -11.15
N THR A 40 -11.71 -6.29 -11.87
CA THR A 40 -11.85 -4.82 -11.90
C THR A 40 -12.12 -4.27 -10.50
N VAL A 41 -12.99 -4.92 -9.73
CA VAL A 41 -13.31 -4.54 -8.35
C VAL A 41 -12.09 -4.70 -7.46
N VAL A 42 -11.37 -5.82 -7.57
CA VAL A 42 -10.13 -6.07 -6.81
C VAL A 42 -9.08 -5.00 -7.12
N TYR A 43 -8.88 -4.65 -8.39
CA TYR A 43 -7.94 -3.59 -8.78
C TYR A 43 -8.38 -2.22 -8.23
N GLU A 44 -9.66 -1.91 -8.25
CA GLU A 44 -10.21 -0.67 -7.69
C GLU A 44 -9.91 -0.57 -6.19
N ASP A 45 -10.17 -1.63 -5.43
CA ASP A 45 -9.94 -1.66 -3.98
C ASP A 45 -8.46 -1.51 -3.65
N VAL A 46 -7.57 -2.20 -4.37
CA VAL A 46 -6.11 -2.05 -4.18
C VAL A 46 -5.65 -0.63 -4.51
N LEU A 47 -6.19 -0.03 -5.58
CA LEU A 47 -5.88 1.37 -5.94
C LEU A 47 -6.37 2.34 -4.87
N MET A 48 -7.55 2.12 -4.30
CA MET A 48 -8.10 2.91 -3.20
C MET A 48 -7.15 2.86 -1.99
N PHE A 49 -6.75 1.66 -1.54
CA PHE A 49 -5.83 1.51 -0.42
C PHE A 49 -4.48 2.19 -0.66
N MET A 50 -3.91 2.04 -1.87
CA MET A 50 -2.65 2.70 -2.23
C MET A 50 -2.78 4.23 -2.18
N LEU A 51 -3.89 4.77 -2.69
CA LEU A 51 -4.16 6.20 -2.71
C LEU A 51 -4.35 6.75 -1.29
N GLU A 52 -5.04 6.02 -0.42
CA GLU A 52 -5.20 6.35 1.00
C GLU A 52 -3.88 6.33 1.77
N ILE A 53 -3.01 5.34 1.51
CA ILE A 53 -1.67 5.27 2.10
C ILE A 53 -0.87 6.51 1.71
N ILE A 54 -0.85 6.87 0.42
CA ILE A 54 -0.15 8.06 -0.07
C ILE A 54 -0.74 9.32 0.57
N ASN A 55 -2.06 9.48 0.55
CA ASN A 55 -2.74 10.64 1.14
C ASN A 55 -2.45 10.78 2.64
N SER A 56 -2.40 9.68 3.39
CA SER A 56 -2.05 9.68 4.81
C SER A 56 -0.62 10.17 5.04
N ILE A 57 0.36 9.70 4.25
CA ILE A 57 1.75 10.17 4.35
C ILE A 57 1.82 11.67 4.07
N LEU A 58 1.12 12.17 3.04
CA LEU A 58 1.09 13.59 2.70
C LEU A 58 0.35 14.42 3.76
N SER A 59 -0.73 13.90 4.35
CA SER A 59 -1.53 14.61 5.35
C SER A 59 -0.87 14.69 6.71
N HIS A 60 -0.01 13.73 7.07
CA HIS A 60 0.60 13.69 8.40
C HIS A 60 2.10 13.97 8.40
N ARG A 61 2.82 13.59 7.35
CA ARG A 61 4.29 13.53 7.35
C ARG A 61 4.94 14.05 6.06
N LEU A 62 4.26 14.90 5.28
CA LEU A 62 4.81 15.42 4.00
C LEU A 62 6.21 16.04 4.16
N LYS A 63 6.41 16.86 5.20
CA LYS A 63 7.68 17.55 5.45
C LYS A 63 8.87 16.59 5.67
N HIS A 64 8.59 15.35 6.07
CA HIS A 64 9.58 14.30 6.28
C HIS A 64 9.68 13.32 5.10
N ASN A 65 8.82 13.47 4.08
CA ASN A 65 8.74 12.54 2.95
C ASN A 65 8.82 13.29 1.61
N LEU A 66 9.82 14.16 1.48
CA LEU A 66 10.00 15.01 0.29
C LEU A 66 10.27 14.20 -0.99
N GLN A 67 10.89 13.02 -0.85
CA GLN A 67 11.10 12.09 -1.96
C GLN A 67 9.79 11.58 -2.55
N LEU A 68 8.73 11.42 -1.74
CA LEU A 68 7.40 11.09 -2.22
C LEU A 68 6.83 12.22 -3.08
N VAL A 69 6.94 13.46 -2.60
CA VAL A 69 6.48 14.64 -3.32
C VAL A 69 7.19 14.75 -4.67
N TYR A 70 8.51 14.53 -4.68
CA TYR A 70 9.29 14.50 -5.93
C TYR A 70 8.80 13.40 -6.89
N ALA A 71 8.59 12.18 -6.40
CA ALA A 71 8.09 11.07 -7.22
C ALA A 71 6.67 11.34 -7.77
N LEU A 72 5.80 11.97 -6.98
CA LEU A 72 4.45 12.38 -7.40
C LEU A 72 4.50 13.41 -8.54
N LEU A 73 5.38 14.42 -8.45
CA LEU A 73 5.52 15.44 -9.49
C LEU A 73 5.97 14.85 -10.84
N LEU A 74 6.88 13.87 -10.82
CA LEU A 74 7.36 13.20 -12.03
C LEU A 74 6.25 12.42 -12.77
N LYS A 75 5.24 11.96 -12.04
CA LYS A 75 4.20 11.06 -12.54
C LYS A 75 2.78 11.59 -12.29
N ARG A 76 2.61 12.91 -12.24
CA ARG A 76 1.32 13.55 -11.91
C ARG A 76 0.13 13.10 -12.77
N GLU A 77 0.38 12.78 -14.04
CA GLU A 77 -0.65 12.36 -15.01
C GLU A 77 -1.41 11.10 -14.58
N ILE A 78 -0.79 10.22 -13.76
CA ILE A 78 -1.40 8.95 -13.34
C ILE A 78 -2.62 9.15 -12.43
N PHE A 79 -2.77 10.33 -11.82
CA PHE A 79 -3.86 10.62 -10.88
C PHE A 79 -5.08 11.27 -11.55
N ILE A 80 -4.93 11.82 -12.76
CA ILE A 80 -5.99 12.52 -13.49
C ILE A 80 -7.25 11.66 -13.69
N PRO A 81 -7.16 10.37 -14.09
CA PRO A 81 -8.34 9.52 -14.31
C PRO A 81 -9.20 9.33 -13.05
N PHE A 82 -8.62 9.51 -11.87
CA PHE A 82 -9.31 9.26 -10.60
C PHE A 82 -10.04 10.48 -10.05
N GLN A 83 -9.83 11.68 -10.62
CA GLN A 83 -10.47 12.91 -10.14
C GLN A 83 -12.00 12.90 -10.32
N SER A 84 -12.49 12.24 -11.36
CA SER A 84 -13.93 12.06 -11.64
C SER A 84 -14.51 10.73 -11.10
N HIS A 85 -13.68 9.93 -10.43
CA HIS A 85 -14.08 8.59 -9.96
C HIS A 85 -14.93 8.67 -8.69
N SER A 86 -16.05 7.92 -8.64
CA SER A 86 -17.02 7.97 -7.53
C SER A 86 -16.38 7.73 -6.15
N ARG A 87 -15.54 6.70 -6.02
CA ARG A 87 -14.87 6.31 -4.77
C ARG A 87 -13.51 6.97 -4.54
N LEU A 88 -12.72 7.22 -5.59
CA LEU A 88 -11.32 7.66 -5.45
C LEU A 88 -11.15 9.19 -5.56
N SER A 89 -12.17 9.93 -5.99
CA SER A 89 -12.07 11.37 -6.28
C SER A 89 -11.61 12.21 -5.09
N GLU A 90 -12.08 11.95 -3.87
CA GLU A 90 -11.72 12.76 -2.72
C GLU A 90 -10.21 12.70 -2.42
N THR A 91 -9.68 11.48 -2.35
CA THR A 91 -8.26 11.23 -2.11
C THR A 91 -7.42 11.72 -3.29
N ALA A 92 -7.88 11.51 -4.54
CA ALA A 92 -7.20 12.00 -5.74
C ALA A 92 -7.11 13.54 -5.75
N ASN A 93 -8.19 14.23 -5.35
CA ASN A 93 -8.22 15.69 -5.28
C ASN A 93 -7.30 16.24 -4.18
N ASN A 94 -7.15 15.57 -3.04
CA ASN A 94 -6.16 15.96 -2.03
C ASN A 94 -4.73 15.87 -2.58
N LEU A 95 -4.41 14.79 -3.30
CA LEU A 95 -3.11 14.63 -3.97
C LEU A 95 -2.91 15.70 -5.04
N ASP A 96 -3.94 16.00 -5.83
CA ASP A 96 -3.88 17.04 -6.86
C ASP A 96 -3.57 18.42 -6.27
N GLN A 97 -4.14 18.78 -5.11
CA GLN A 97 -3.80 20.03 -4.43
C GLN A 97 -2.30 20.11 -4.05
N VAL A 98 -1.73 19.00 -3.58
CA VAL A 98 -0.29 18.91 -3.27
C VAL A 98 0.51 19.05 -4.57
N ILE A 99 0.20 18.25 -5.58
CA ILE A 99 0.89 18.24 -6.87
C ILE A 99 0.86 19.63 -7.51
N THR A 100 -0.31 20.27 -7.56
CA THR A 100 -0.50 21.60 -8.16
C THR A 100 0.30 22.67 -7.41
N TYR A 101 0.28 22.65 -6.07
CA TYR A 101 1.04 23.61 -5.27
C TYR A 101 2.56 23.48 -5.47
N PHE A 102 3.10 22.25 -5.39
CA PHE A 102 4.53 22.05 -5.58
C PHE A 102 4.94 22.25 -7.04
N SER A 103 4.10 21.86 -8.00
CA SER A 103 4.35 22.11 -9.42
C SER A 103 4.41 23.60 -9.75
N SER A 104 3.54 24.44 -9.16
CA SER A 104 3.58 25.88 -9.39
C SER A 104 4.89 26.48 -8.87
N ARG A 105 5.31 26.10 -7.66
CA ARG A 105 6.55 26.59 -7.02
C ARG A 105 7.81 26.16 -7.76
N VAL A 106 7.83 24.93 -8.28
CA VAL A 106 8.93 24.45 -9.13
C VAL A 106 8.96 25.22 -10.46
N SER A 107 7.80 25.52 -11.06
CA SER A 107 7.74 26.30 -12.30
C SER A 107 8.15 27.77 -12.10
N GLU A 108 7.82 28.38 -10.97
CA GLU A 108 8.20 29.76 -10.61
C GLU A 108 9.73 29.92 -10.51
N ALA A 109 10.44 28.87 -10.12
CA ALA A 109 11.90 28.88 -10.03
C ALA A 109 12.62 28.98 -11.40
N ASN A 110 11.89 28.82 -12.52
CA ASN A 110 12.38 29.03 -13.89
C ASN A 110 13.74 28.36 -14.20
N LEU A 111 13.98 27.18 -13.65
CA LEU A 111 15.22 26.45 -13.86
C LEU A 111 15.27 25.89 -15.29
N LYS A 112 16.36 26.13 -16.00
CA LYS A 112 16.63 25.50 -17.30
C LYS A 112 17.21 24.11 -17.07
N ALA A 113 16.45 23.06 -17.38
CA ALA A 113 16.82 21.65 -17.19
C ALA A 113 17.29 21.30 -15.76
N PRO A 114 16.40 21.41 -14.75
CA PRO A 114 16.78 21.23 -13.36
C PRO A 114 17.25 19.81 -13.06
N SER A 115 18.33 19.70 -12.30
CA SER A 115 18.79 18.44 -11.71
C SER A 115 17.83 17.96 -10.61
N SER A 116 17.83 16.65 -10.33
CA SER A 116 17.02 16.07 -9.25
C SER A 116 17.28 16.73 -7.89
N SER A 117 18.54 17.09 -7.60
CA SER A 117 18.94 17.80 -6.38
C SER A 117 18.39 19.22 -6.29
N GLU A 118 18.34 19.96 -7.40
CA GLU A 118 17.79 21.33 -7.40
C GLU A 118 16.28 21.32 -7.17
N VAL A 119 15.57 20.40 -7.80
CA VAL A 119 14.12 20.23 -7.57
C VAL A 119 13.85 19.85 -6.11
N LEU A 120 14.63 18.92 -5.54
CA LEU A 120 14.49 18.54 -4.13
C LEU A 120 14.75 19.70 -3.17
N ASN A 121 15.74 20.55 -3.45
CA ASN A 121 15.99 21.76 -2.65
C ASN A 121 14.79 22.71 -2.71
N ILE A 122 14.20 22.93 -3.89
CA ILE A 122 12.98 23.76 -4.02
C ILE A 122 11.82 23.14 -3.24
N ILE A 123 11.61 21.82 -3.35
CA ILE A 123 10.58 21.09 -2.61
C ILE A 123 10.79 21.25 -1.10
N GLU A 124 12.03 21.14 -0.61
CA GLU A 124 12.35 21.32 0.81
C GLU A 124 11.95 22.72 1.29
N HIS A 125 12.35 23.77 0.58
CA HIS A 125 12.00 25.15 0.93
C HIS A 125 10.49 25.38 0.88
N THR A 126 9.83 24.85 -0.16
CA THR A 126 8.38 24.96 -0.37
C THR A 126 7.58 24.20 0.68
N SER A 127 8.11 23.07 1.18
CA SER A 127 7.44 22.26 2.20
C SER A 127 7.23 23.00 3.52
N ARG A 128 8.05 24.03 3.80
CA ARG A 128 7.94 24.85 5.02
C ARG A 128 6.69 25.71 5.01
N THR A 129 6.31 26.21 3.83
CA THR A 129 5.11 27.05 3.62
C THR A 129 3.84 26.25 3.34
N TRP A 130 3.96 24.94 3.13
CA TRP A 130 2.80 24.07 2.90
C TRP A 130 1.95 23.90 4.18
N SER A 131 0.63 23.94 4.00
CA SER A 131 -0.38 23.74 5.06
C SER A 131 -1.42 22.73 4.62
N ASN A 132 -1.72 21.75 5.49
CA ASN A 132 -2.68 20.68 5.23
C ASN A 132 -4.14 21.11 5.43
N GLN A 133 -4.40 22.36 5.84
CA GLN A 133 -5.75 22.85 6.17
C GLN A 133 -6.76 22.76 5.02
N ARG A 134 -6.29 22.73 3.77
CA ARG A 134 -7.14 22.63 2.58
C ARG A 134 -7.42 21.19 2.14
N MET A 135 -6.70 20.21 2.67
CA MET A 135 -6.95 18.80 2.39
C MET A 135 -8.13 18.31 3.21
N LYS A 136 -9.02 17.53 2.57
CA LYS A 136 -10.13 16.88 3.28
C LYS A 136 -9.56 15.85 4.24
N SER A 137 -10.01 15.90 5.50
CA SER A 137 -9.67 14.90 6.50
C SER A 137 -10.41 13.60 6.16
N LEU A 138 -9.66 12.55 5.84
CA LEU A 138 -10.20 11.21 5.70
C LEU A 138 -10.22 10.52 7.07
N PRO A 139 -11.19 9.62 7.33
CA PRO A 139 -11.18 8.80 8.54
C PRO A 139 -9.90 7.97 8.60
N GLU A 140 -9.37 7.77 9.79
CA GLU A 140 -8.17 6.94 9.98
C GLU A 140 -8.50 5.48 9.63
N LEU A 141 -7.74 4.90 8.70
CA LEU A 141 -7.88 3.51 8.30
C LEU A 141 -7.52 2.60 9.49
N LYS A 142 -8.53 2.05 10.15
CA LYS A 142 -8.40 1.13 11.29
C LYS A 142 -8.64 -0.28 10.79
N PHE A 143 -7.61 -1.11 10.83
CA PHE A 143 -7.74 -2.54 10.61
C PHE A 143 -8.02 -3.21 11.94
N GLN A 144 -9.17 -3.87 12.05
CA GLN A 144 -9.44 -4.78 13.14
C GLN A 144 -9.20 -6.19 12.61
N TYR A 145 -8.48 -7.00 13.39
CA TYR A 145 -8.39 -8.42 13.09
C TYR A 145 -9.77 -9.04 13.27
N GLU A 146 -10.26 -9.68 12.22
CA GLU A 146 -11.47 -10.50 12.25
C GLU A 146 -11.02 -11.96 12.30
N GLU A 147 -11.32 -12.60 13.42
CA GLU A 147 -10.95 -13.98 13.72
C GLU A 147 -12.02 -14.88 13.06
N GLU A 148 -11.63 -15.73 12.12
CA GLU A 148 -12.57 -16.68 11.52
C GLU A 148 -13.13 -17.62 12.60
N SER A 149 -14.41 -17.99 12.48
CA SER A 149 -15.08 -18.78 13.52
C SER A 149 -14.41 -20.12 13.81
N ASP A 150 -13.72 -20.67 12.82
CA ASP A 150 -12.99 -21.93 12.78
C ASP A 150 -11.46 -21.75 12.87
N ALA A 151 -10.97 -20.54 13.11
CA ALA A 151 -9.54 -20.25 13.23
C ALA A 151 -8.82 -21.15 14.26
N PHE A 152 -9.56 -21.62 15.29
CA PHE A 152 -9.05 -22.54 16.29
C PHE A 152 -8.59 -23.89 15.71
N GLU A 153 -9.16 -24.34 14.58
CA GLU A 153 -8.78 -25.60 13.92
C GLU A 153 -7.34 -25.53 13.39
N PHE A 154 -6.87 -24.35 12.99
CA PHE A 154 -5.48 -24.13 12.58
C PHE A 154 -4.57 -23.76 13.76
N PHE A 155 -4.99 -22.82 14.61
CA PHE A 155 -4.12 -22.27 15.66
C PHE A 155 -3.84 -23.26 16.78
N ILE A 156 -4.82 -24.07 17.20
CA ILE A 156 -4.63 -25.03 18.29
C ILE A 156 -3.58 -26.07 17.90
N PRO A 157 -3.68 -26.78 16.76
CA PRO A 157 -2.67 -27.77 16.38
C PRO A 157 -1.30 -27.14 16.13
N TYR A 158 -1.25 -25.93 15.55
CA TYR A 158 0.01 -25.21 15.35
C TYR A 158 0.72 -24.86 16.65
N VAL A 159 0.02 -24.32 17.65
CA VAL A 159 0.61 -23.99 18.95
C VAL A 159 1.13 -25.24 19.65
N TRP A 160 0.40 -26.36 19.61
CA TRP A 160 0.88 -27.64 20.14
C TRP A 160 2.12 -28.15 19.40
N SER A 161 2.19 -27.98 18.08
CA SER A 161 3.39 -28.34 17.31
C SER A 161 4.61 -27.51 17.71
N LEU A 162 4.42 -26.22 18.03
CA LEU A 162 5.50 -25.34 18.49
C LEU A 162 5.99 -25.74 19.88
N ILE A 163 5.07 -26.02 20.79
CA ILE A 163 5.36 -26.50 22.14
C ILE A 163 6.16 -27.81 22.05
N LEU A 164 5.71 -28.78 21.26
CA LEU A 164 6.43 -30.05 21.07
C LEU A 164 7.85 -29.85 20.53
N ARG A 165 8.04 -28.95 19.54
CA ARG A 165 9.34 -28.69 18.92
C ARG A 165 10.30 -27.90 19.80
N LYS A 166 9.79 -27.17 20.79
CA LYS A 166 10.57 -26.22 21.61
C LYS A 166 10.69 -26.61 23.08
N ASP A 167 9.88 -27.55 23.55
CA ASP A 167 9.96 -28.06 24.92
C ASP A 167 11.11 -29.05 25.10
N CYS A 168 11.71 -29.02 26.30
CA CYS A 168 12.67 -30.01 26.76
C CYS A 168 12.00 -31.26 27.39
N ILE A 169 10.69 -31.42 27.21
CA ILE A 169 9.90 -32.52 27.76
C ILE A 169 9.74 -33.57 26.67
N TYR A 170 10.12 -34.82 26.96
CA TYR A 170 9.96 -35.93 26.02
C TYR A 170 8.48 -36.34 25.95
N TRP A 171 7.85 -36.11 24.80
CA TRP A 171 6.50 -36.59 24.50
C TRP A 171 6.59 -37.85 23.63
N SER A 172 5.80 -38.87 23.97
CA SER A 172 5.69 -40.08 23.17
C SER A 172 4.82 -39.81 21.94
N GLU A 173 5.39 -39.86 20.75
CA GLU A 173 4.68 -39.62 19.47
C GLU A 173 3.43 -40.49 19.34
N GLU A 174 3.50 -41.77 19.71
CA GLU A 174 2.37 -42.72 19.65
C GLU A 174 1.15 -42.36 20.54
N LYS A 175 1.34 -41.49 21.55
CA LYS A 175 0.28 -41.12 22.50
C LYS A 175 -0.22 -39.69 22.30
N CYS A 176 0.45 -38.90 21.46
CA CYS A 176 0.17 -37.49 21.29
C CYS A 176 -0.81 -37.24 20.12
N ARG A 177 -2.06 -37.69 20.29
CA ARG A 177 -3.14 -37.57 19.27
C ARG A 177 -3.54 -36.14 18.91
N VAL A 178 -3.07 -35.16 19.69
CA VAL A 178 -3.34 -33.72 19.48
C VAL A 178 -2.68 -33.21 18.19
N LEU A 179 -1.68 -33.93 17.67
CA LEU A 179 -0.96 -33.58 16.44
C LEU A 179 -1.47 -34.33 15.20
N ASP A 180 -2.39 -35.29 15.35
CA ASP A 180 -2.95 -36.05 14.22
C ASP A 180 -3.67 -35.11 13.24
N SER A 181 -4.39 -34.12 13.75
CA SER A 181 -5.05 -33.08 12.94
C SER A 181 -4.03 -32.16 12.24
N PHE A 182 -2.91 -31.84 12.89
CA PHE A 182 -1.83 -31.05 12.29
C PHE A 182 -1.12 -31.82 11.17
N ALA A 183 -0.89 -33.12 11.35
CA ALA A 183 -0.30 -33.99 10.34
C ALA A 183 -1.20 -34.06 9.10
N LEU A 184 -2.51 -34.30 9.29
CA LEU A 184 -3.50 -34.35 8.21
C LEU A 184 -3.64 -33.02 7.44
N MET A 185 -3.52 -31.88 8.12
CA MET A 185 -3.57 -30.56 7.46
C MET A 185 -2.31 -30.21 6.65
N ASN A 186 -1.16 -30.83 6.96
CA ASN A 186 0.12 -30.56 6.30
C ASN A 186 0.60 -31.71 5.41
N GLU A 187 -0.16 -32.80 5.30
CA GLU A 187 0.05 -33.81 4.25
C GLU A 187 -0.27 -33.13 2.90
N GLU A 188 0.76 -32.82 2.12
CA GLU A 188 0.59 -32.46 0.71
C GLU A 188 -0.17 -33.59 0.02
N PRO A 189 -1.21 -33.31 -0.79
CA PRO A 189 -1.87 -34.36 -1.55
C PRO A 189 -0.81 -35.00 -2.46
N ASP A 190 -0.59 -36.31 -2.27
CA ASP A 190 0.31 -37.11 -3.09
C ASP A 190 0.13 -36.73 -4.57
N THR A 191 1.13 -36.07 -5.14
CA THR A 191 1.14 -35.82 -6.57
C THR A 191 1.16 -37.19 -7.24
N PRO A 192 0.17 -37.53 -8.09
CA PRO A 192 0.14 -38.84 -8.71
C PRO A 192 1.40 -38.92 -9.57
N THR A 193 2.28 -39.84 -9.20
CA THR A 193 3.48 -40.14 -9.98
C THR A 193 2.97 -40.71 -11.31
N ILE A 194 3.04 -39.90 -12.36
CA ILE A 194 2.73 -40.31 -13.73
C ILE A 194 3.80 -41.36 -14.09
N ALA A 195 3.38 -42.62 -14.15
CA ALA A 195 4.12 -43.71 -14.77
C ALA A 195 3.91 -43.70 -16.29
#